data_AF-A0A367JW88-F1
#
_entry.id   AF-A0A367JW88-F1
#
_cell.length_a   1.000
_cell.length_b   1.000
_cell.length_c   1.000
_cell.angle_alpha   90.00
_cell.angle_beta   90.00
_cell.angle_gamma   90.00
#
_symmetry.space_group_name_H-M   'P 1'
#
loop_
_entity.id
_entity.type
_entity.pdbx_description
1 polymer ?
#
loop_
_entity_poly.entity_id
_entity_poly.type
_entity_poly.pdbx_seq_one_letter_code
_entity_poly.pdbx_strand_id
1 'polypeptide(L)'
;MCGIFGYCNFLCERSRREVTDTLLNGLSRLEYRGYDSSGFAVDGDNDEAVIIKQVGKVAALKKLVDEQPLDFEKPFISHCGMAHTRWATHGQPSQINSHPQRSDVDNEFTIVHNGIITNYKEIKLLLEKKGYVFESDTDTECVAKLTKYVYDSHNKDLSLTDLVKAVVKELEGSYAFIFKSKYFPNEIVATRRGSPLLIGVKTAKKLKVDFVDVEFGNNPTPKDASFAAVEGQDNSRPALNRSQSRAFLSEDGLPQPIEYFLASDASAIVEHTKRVLYLEDDDIAHIADGELHIHRVRRSKEDKTPATRSIQTLEIELAEIMKGSFDHFMQKEIYEQPESVVNTMRGRVNFENHEVTLGGLRGFTQVIRRARRIIFIACGTSYHSCLATRSIFEELSEIGTQAELASDFLDRGSPIFRDDVCVFVSQSGETADTILAMRYCLERGALCVGITNTVGSSISRETHCGVHINAGPEIGVASTKAYTSQYIALVMMALQLASDRTSTQKRREEIIDGLYRLPGHIKE
;
A
#
# COMPACT_ATOMS: atom_id res chain seq x y z
N MET A 1 -1.16 -3.70 10.41
CA MET A 1 -0.84 -4.08 9.01
C MET A 1 0.68 -4.18 8.94
N CYS A 2 1.30 -5.16 8.31
CA CYS A 2 2.77 -5.24 8.29
C CYS A 2 3.45 -4.11 7.46
N GLY A 3 4.77 -3.99 7.51
CA GLY A 3 5.56 -3.04 6.74
C GLY A 3 6.57 -3.73 5.81
N ILE A 4 6.55 -3.40 4.51
CA ILE A 4 7.57 -3.82 3.53
C ILE A 4 8.43 -2.62 3.18
N PHE A 5 9.75 -2.83 3.11
CA PHE A 5 10.70 -1.89 2.53
C PHE A 5 11.74 -2.62 1.68
N GLY A 6 12.09 -2.08 0.52
CA GLY A 6 13.15 -2.58 -0.36
C GLY A 6 13.99 -1.44 -0.89
N TYR A 7 15.28 -1.68 -1.06
CA TYR A 7 16.23 -0.70 -1.57
C TYR A 7 17.06 -1.32 -2.68
N CYS A 8 17.07 -0.66 -3.84
CA CYS A 8 17.87 -1.05 -4.99
C CYS A 8 18.76 0.14 -5.37
N ASN A 9 20.08 -0.02 -5.32
CA ASN A 9 21.03 0.92 -5.88
C ASN A 9 21.61 0.34 -7.17
N PHE A 10 21.66 1.14 -8.23
CA PHE A 10 22.26 0.74 -9.51
C PHE A 10 23.24 1.81 -9.98
N LEU A 11 24.50 1.41 -10.19
CA LEU A 11 25.64 2.32 -10.47
C LEU A 11 25.78 3.44 -9.43
N CYS A 12 25.32 3.19 -8.21
CA CYS A 12 25.41 4.05 -7.04
C CYS A 12 26.17 3.23 -6.00
N GLU A 13 27.48 3.43 -5.91
CA GLU A 13 28.32 2.68 -4.96
C GLU A 13 27.87 2.95 -3.53
N ARG A 14 27.58 1.88 -2.80
CA ARG A 14 27.19 1.89 -1.39
C ARG A 14 27.93 0.82 -0.63
N SER A 15 28.36 1.09 0.60
CA SER A 15 28.84 0.02 1.47
C SER A 15 27.67 -0.84 1.97
N ARG A 16 27.96 -2.07 2.41
CA ARG A 16 26.95 -2.91 3.07
C ARG A 16 26.34 -2.21 4.29
N ARG A 17 27.11 -1.40 5.03
CA ARG A 17 26.61 -0.57 6.13
C ARG A 17 25.53 0.38 5.64
N GLU A 18 25.79 1.16 4.59
CA GLU A 18 24.84 2.14 4.06
C GLU A 18 23.56 1.49 3.55
N VAL A 19 23.68 0.35 2.84
CA VAL A 19 22.51 -0.44 2.40
C VAL A 19 21.69 -0.91 3.60
N THR A 20 22.35 -1.48 4.60
CA THR A 20 21.69 -2.03 5.79
C THR A 20 21.03 -0.92 6.62
N ASP A 21 21.69 0.22 6.82
CA ASP A 21 21.14 1.36 7.54
C ASP A 21 19.93 1.95 6.80
N THR A 22 19.97 2.01 5.46
CA THR A 22 18.84 2.45 4.64
C THR A 22 17.63 1.53 4.86
N LEU A 23 17.83 0.21 4.82
CA LEU A 23 16.78 -0.77 5.10
C LEU A 23 16.20 -0.62 6.52
N LEU A 24 17.06 -0.52 7.53
CA LEU A 24 16.66 -0.41 8.94
C LEU A 24 15.97 0.92 9.26
N ASN A 25 16.35 2.01 8.59
CA ASN A 25 15.68 3.30 8.71
C ASN A 25 14.30 3.26 8.05
N GLY A 26 14.19 2.66 6.86
CA GLY A 26 12.90 2.37 6.23
C GLY A 26 11.97 1.57 7.15
N LEU A 27 12.45 0.51 7.80
CA LEU A 27 11.67 -0.23 8.80
C LEU A 27 11.26 0.61 10.01
N SER A 28 12.14 1.49 10.48
CA SER A 28 11.83 2.40 11.59
C SER A 28 10.65 3.34 11.24
N ARG A 29 10.51 3.72 9.96
CA ARG A 29 9.37 4.50 9.46
C ARG A 29 8.08 3.69 9.34
N LEU A 30 8.16 2.36 9.38
CA LEU A 30 7.04 1.43 9.23
C LEU A 30 6.69 0.69 10.54
N GLU A 31 7.44 0.91 11.62
CA GLU A 31 7.26 0.21 12.91
C GLU A 31 5.85 0.45 13.51
N TYR A 32 5.23 1.61 13.23
CA TYR A 32 3.86 1.90 13.67
C TYR A 32 2.81 0.96 13.05
N ARG A 33 3.13 0.35 11.91
CA ARG A 33 2.25 -0.60 11.22
C ARG A 33 2.37 -2.01 11.83
N GLY A 34 3.59 -2.44 12.18
CA GLY A 34 3.88 -3.72 12.83
C GLY A 34 5.20 -3.72 13.60
N TYR A 35 5.22 -4.36 14.77
CA TYR A 35 6.33 -4.27 15.73
C TYR A 35 6.60 -5.57 16.53
N ASP A 36 5.92 -6.68 16.20
CA ASP A 36 6.12 -7.96 16.90
C ASP A 36 7.48 -8.57 16.56
N SER A 37 7.95 -8.33 15.34
CA SER A 37 9.25 -8.78 14.85
C SER A 37 9.65 -8.05 13.58
N SER A 38 10.93 -8.10 13.23
CA SER A 38 11.47 -7.50 12.01
C SER A 38 12.65 -8.31 11.45
N GLY A 39 12.98 -8.08 10.19
CA GLY A 39 14.14 -8.69 9.56
C GLY A 39 14.43 -8.11 8.19
N PHE A 40 15.59 -8.46 7.63
CA PHE A 40 16.00 -8.04 6.29
C PHE A 40 16.90 -9.09 5.63
N ALA A 41 17.08 -8.95 4.31
CA ALA A 41 18.02 -9.72 3.52
C ALA A 41 18.88 -8.82 2.62
N VAL A 42 20.18 -9.08 2.61
CA VAL A 42 21.22 -8.45 1.77
C VAL A 42 22.17 -9.52 1.23
N ASP A 43 23.12 -9.14 0.39
CA ASP A 43 24.12 -10.09 -0.11
C ASP A 43 25.32 -10.16 0.84
N GLY A 44 25.74 -11.39 1.10
CA GLY A 44 26.85 -11.78 1.95
C GLY A 44 28.19 -11.61 1.26
N ASP A 45 29.23 -12.19 1.85
CA ASP A 45 30.61 -11.95 1.43
C ASP A 45 30.92 -12.68 0.11
N ASN A 46 30.31 -13.85 -0.10
CA ASN A 46 30.43 -14.65 -1.32
C ASN A 46 29.14 -14.57 -2.18
N ASP A 47 28.43 -13.44 -2.08
CA ASP A 47 27.20 -13.14 -2.81
C ASP A 47 26.03 -14.10 -2.50
N GLU A 48 26.10 -14.83 -1.39
CA GLU A 48 24.99 -15.56 -0.81
C GLU A 48 23.96 -14.62 -0.16
N ALA A 49 22.67 -14.95 -0.17
CA ALA A 49 21.71 -14.16 0.57
C ALA A 49 21.89 -14.35 2.09
N VAL A 50 22.13 -13.27 2.81
CA VAL A 50 22.20 -13.25 4.28
C VAL A 50 20.90 -12.69 4.84
N ILE A 51 20.27 -13.43 5.74
CA ILE A 51 19.00 -13.06 6.38
C ILE A 51 19.22 -12.85 7.87
N ILE A 52 18.88 -11.67 8.38
CA ILE A 52 18.94 -11.35 9.82
C ILE A 52 17.54 -10.99 10.29
N LYS A 53 17.06 -11.71 11.31
CA LYS A 53 15.69 -11.61 11.83
C LYS A 53 15.72 -11.50 13.34
N GLN A 54 14.86 -10.64 13.90
CA GLN A 54 14.77 -10.45 15.33
C GLN A 54 13.33 -10.24 15.80
N VAL A 55 13.01 -10.81 16.96
CA VAL A 55 11.72 -10.60 17.64
C VAL A 55 11.74 -9.25 18.36
N GLY A 56 10.62 -8.55 18.34
CA GLY A 56 10.44 -7.22 18.90
C GLY A 56 10.69 -6.09 17.91
N LYS A 57 10.88 -4.89 18.47
CA LYS A 57 11.03 -3.62 17.75
C LYS A 57 12.29 -3.60 16.88
N VAL A 58 12.30 -2.71 15.89
CA VAL A 58 13.42 -2.50 14.94
C VAL A 58 14.73 -2.15 15.68
N ALA A 59 14.64 -1.49 16.84
CA ALA A 59 15.81 -1.22 17.68
C ALA A 59 16.55 -2.48 18.14
N ALA A 60 15.84 -3.61 18.36
CA ALA A 60 16.47 -4.88 18.70
C ALA A 60 17.20 -5.49 17.50
N LEU A 61 16.63 -5.36 16.30
CA LEU A 61 17.26 -5.77 15.05
C LEU A 61 18.53 -4.96 14.77
N LYS A 62 18.50 -3.64 14.98
CA LYS A 62 19.68 -2.75 14.83
C LYS A 62 20.86 -3.23 15.69
N LYS A 63 20.62 -3.55 16.96
CA LYS A 63 21.66 -4.09 17.85
C LYS A 63 22.22 -5.42 17.36
N LEU A 64 21.35 -6.33 16.92
CA LEU A 64 21.76 -7.64 16.41
C LEU A 64 22.66 -7.54 15.17
N VAL A 65 22.41 -6.54 14.31
CA VAL A 65 23.24 -6.28 13.11
C VAL A 65 24.66 -5.91 13.47
N ASP A 66 24.86 -5.07 14.48
CA ASP A 66 26.20 -4.64 14.92
C ASP A 66 27.01 -5.80 15.53
N GLU A 67 26.33 -6.87 15.96
CA GLU A 67 26.95 -8.08 16.51
C GLU A 67 27.26 -9.14 15.42
N GLN A 68 26.85 -8.92 14.17
CA GLN A 68 27.07 -9.91 13.10
C GLN A 68 28.53 -9.90 12.59
N PRO A 69 29.10 -11.07 12.30
CA PRO A 69 30.45 -11.19 11.75
C PRO A 69 30.46 -10.96 10.22
N LEU A 70 29.91 -9.83 9.76
CA LEU A 70 29.85 -9.45 8.35
C LEU A 70 30.83 -8.31 8.05
N ASP A 71 31.43 -8.31 6.85
CA ASP A 71 32.18 -7.15 6.35
C ASP A 71 31.21 -6.04 5.94
N PHE A 72 31.01 -5.06 6.83
CA PHE A 72 30.11 -3.93 6.56
C PHE A 72 30.69 -2.89 5.60
N GLU A 73 31.98 -2.96 5.28
CA GLU A 73 32.66 -2.05 4.35
C GLU A 73 32.68 -2.59 2.91
N LYS A 74 32.23 -3.84 2.68
CA LYS A 74 32.11 -4.40 1.31
C LYS A 74 31.32 -3.45 0.42
N PRO A 75 31.89 -2.99 -0.72
CA PRO A 75 31.21 -2.07 -1.63
C PRO A 75 30.27 -2.81 -2.56
N PHE A 76 29.12 -2.21 -2.81
CA PHE A 76 28.12 -2.62 -3.78
C PHE A 76 27.94 -1.53 -4.83
N ILE A 77 28.41 -1.78 -6.05
CA ILE A 77 28.16 -0.88 -7.20
C ILE A 77 26.68 -0.91 -7.56
N SER A 78 26.11 -2.11 -7.57
CA SER A 78 24.67 -2.35 -7.67
C SER A 78 24.28 -3.42 -6.66
N HIS A 79 23.12 -3.26 -6.03
CA HIS A 79 22.60 -4.21 -5.04
C HIS A 79 21.09 -4.05 -4.90
N CYS A 80 20.44 -5.16 -4.50
CA CYS A 80 19.03 -5.17 -4.12
C CYS A 80 18.87 -5.82 -2.73
N GLY A 81 18.28 -5.08 -1.80
CA GLY A 81 17.95 -5.54 -0.46
C GLY A 81 16.46 -5.42 -0.15
N MET A 82 15.99 -6.23 0.79
CA MET A 82 14.60 -6.18 1.28
C MET A 82 14.55 -6.26 2.79
N ALA A 83 13.51 -5.69 3.38
CA ALA A 83 13.29 -5.64 4.80
C ALA A 83 11.79 -5.68 5.13
N HIS A 84 11.46 -6.16 6.34
CA HIS A 84 10.08 -6.31 6.78
C HIS A 84 9.90 -6.04 8.27
N THR A 85 8.78 -5.40 8.62
CA THR A 85 8.22 -5.42 9.97
C THR A 85 6.91 -6.20 9.99
N ARG A 86 6.76 -7.07 10.98
CA ARG A 86 5.65 -8.03 11.05
C ARG A 86 4.73 -7.74 12.22
N TRP A 87 3.44 -7.76 11.94
CA TRP A 87 2.35 -7.95 12.88
C TRP A 87 1.82 -9.37 12.68
N ALA A 88 1.98 -10.25 13.67
CA ALA A 88 1.72 -11.67 13.48
C ALA A 88 0.21 -11.97 13.32
N THR A 89 -0.18 -12.58 12.21
CA THR A 89 -1.55 -13.11 11.96
C THR A 89 -1.59 -14.64 12.01
N HIS A 90 -0.62 -15.30 11.37
CA HIS A 90 -0.40 -16.75 11.41
C HIS A 90 0.92 -17.08 12.09
N GLY A 91 0.93 -17.99 13.06
CA GLY A 91 2.14 -18.36 13.79
C GLY A 91 2.60 -17.30 14.79
N GLN A 92 3.10 -17.75 15.94
CA GLN A 92 3.59 -16.87 17.00
C GLN A 92 4.77 -16.00 16.52
N PRO A 93 4.95 -14.79 17.09
CA PRO A 93 6.17 -14.02 16.88
C PRO A 93 7.42 -14.82 17.28
N SER A 94 8.26 -15.16 16.29
CA SER A 94 9.51 -15.89 16.48
C SER A 94 10.47 -15.51 15.34
N GLN A 95 11.78 -15.68 15.54
CA GLN A 95 12.76 -15.41 14.48
C GLN A 95 12.47 -16.24 13.21
N ILE A 96 11.98 -17.48 13.37
CA ILE A 96 11.61 -18.36 12.26
C ILE A 96 10.42 -17.79 11.48
N ASN A 97 9.38 -17.33 12.18
CA ASN A 97 8.17 -16.79 11.55
C ASN A 97 8.33 -15.35 11.05
N SER A 98 9.38 -14.63 11.46
CA SER A 98 9.74 -13.33 10.91
C SER A 98 10.09 -13.42 9.42
N HIS A 99 9.82 -12.36 8.68
CA HIS A 99 10.24 -12.24 7.29
C HIS A 99 11.62 -11.54 7.21
N PRO A 100 12.41 -11.74 6.14
CA PRO A 100 12.12 -12.54 4.94
C PRO A 100 11.97 -14.06 5.19
N GLN A 101 11.07 -14.71 4.44
CA GLN A 101 10.97 -16.16 4.37
C GLN A 101 11.83 -16.69 3.21
N ARG A 102 12.33 -17.93 3.35
CA ARG A 102 13.29 -18.54 2.42
C ARG A 102 12.77 -19.83 1.79
N SER A 103 13.22 -20.13 0.58
CA SER A 103 12.89 -21.38 -0.13
C SER A 103 13.62 -22.61 0.41
N ASP A 104 14.80 -22.46 0.97
CA ASP A 104 15.65 -23.58 1.42
C ASP A 104 16.75 -23.06 2.35
N VAL A 105 17.62 -23.96 2.83
CA VAL A 105 18.73 -23.64 3.72
C VAL A 105 19.80 -22.75 3.07
N ASP A 106 19.88 -22.74 1.74
CA ASP A 106 20.85 -21.97 0.95
C ASP A 106 20.29 -20.62 0.48
N ASN A 107 19.10 -20.26 0.98
CA ASN A 107 18.40 -19.01 0.70
C ASN A 107 18.26 -18.73 -0.81
N GLU A 108 17.97 -19.74 -1.64
CA GLU A 108 17.90 -19.56 -3.10
C GLU A 108 16.91 -18.48 -3.53
N PHE A 109 15.74 -18.44 -2.87
CA PHE A 109 14.73 -17.41 -3.02
C PHE A 109 14.34 -16.86 -1.64
N THR A 110 14.22 -15.55 -1.55
CA THR A 110 13.80 -14.83 -0.34
C THR A 110 12.63 -13.91 -0.66
N ILE A 111 11.67 -13.86 0.25
CA ILE A 111 10.40 -13.14 0.05
C ILE A 111 10.00 -12.40 1.33
N VAL A 112 9.53 -11.16 1.17
CA VAL A 112 8.75 -10.45 2.19
C VAL A 112 7.32 -10.27 1.72
N HIS A 113 6.37 -10.33 2.65
CA HIS A 113 4.94 -10.39 2.36
C HIS A 113 4.11 -9.57 3.35
N ASN A 114 3.18 -8.78 2.82
CA ASN A 114 2.08 -8.16 3.55
C ASN A 114 0.76 -8.72 3.03
N GLY A 115 -0.05 -9.31 3.89
CA GLY A 115 -1.33 -9.88 3.48
C GLY A 115 -1.55 -11.26 4.06
N ILE A 116 -2.47 -12.01 3.44
CA ILE A 116 -2.81 -13.39 3.79
C ILE A 116 -3.01 -14.16 2.48
N ILE A 117 -2.30 -15.29 2.34
CA ILE A 117 -2.54 -16.27 1.29
C ILE A 117 -3.59 -17.27 1.78
N THR A 118 -4.79 -17.23 1.19
CA THR A 118 -5.95 -17.98 1.71
C THR A 118 -5.88 -19.47 1.39
N ASN A 119 -5.22 -19.84 0.30
CA ASN A 119 -5.03 -21.23 -0.15
C ASN A 119 -3.66 -21.83 0.23
N TYR A 120 -3.01 -21.29 1.28
CA TYR A 120 -1.66 -21.74 1.66
C TYR A 120 -1.63 -23.20 2.12
N LYS A 121 -2.74 -23.75 2.65
CA LYS A 121 -2.82 -25.14 3.14
C LYS A 121 -2.73 -26.13 2.00
N GLU A 122 -3.41 -25.83 0.89
CA GLU A 122 -3.40 -26.62 -0.34
C GLU A 122 -1.99 -26.61 -0.96
N ILE A 123 -1.37 -25.43 -1.02
CA ILE A 123 0.01 -25.25 -1.52
C ILE A 123 1.01 -26.02 -0.63
N LYS A 124 0.89 -25.89 0.70
CA LYS A 124 1.75 -26.59 1.66
C LYS A 124 1.67 -28.10 1.48
N LEU A 125 0.46 -28.66 1.42
CA LEU A 125 0.24 -30.09 1.21
C LEU A 125 0.83 -30.60 -0.12
N LEU A 126 0.72 -29.82 -1.19
CA LEU A 126 1.32 -30.14 -2.49
C LEU A 126 2.86 -30.21 -2.37
N LEU A 127 3.47 -29.20 -1.77
CA LEU A 127 4.93 -29.07 -1.68
C LEU A 127 5.54 -30.10 -0.72
N GLU A 128 4.87 -30.42 0.38
CA GLU A 128 5.28 -31.51 1.28
C GLU A 128 5.31 -32.86 0.54
N LYS A 129 4.30 -33.15 -0.29
CA LYS A 129 4.28 -34.36 -1.15
C LYS A 129 5.39 -34.37 -2.20
N LYS A 130 5.91 -33.20 -2.58
CA LYS A 130 7.05 -33.04 -3.49
C LYS A 130 8.40 -33.06 -2.77
N GLY A 131 8.41 -33.27 -1.45
CA GLY A 131 9.63 -33.41 -0.64
C GLY A 131 10.18 -32.12 -0.05
N TYR A 132 9.45 -31.01 -0.15
CA TYR A 132 9.84 -29.76 0.51
C TYR A 132 9.56 -29.83 2.02
N VAL A 133 10.53 -29.43 2.82
CA VAL A 133 10.40 -29.33 4.28
C VAL A 133 10.12 -27.88 4.67
N PHE A 134 9.13 -27.68 5.54
CA PHE A 134 8.75 -26.38 6.06
C PHE A 134 9.37 -26.15 7.44
N GLU A 135 9.86 -24.94 7.69
CA GLU A 135 10.44 -24.55 8.98
C GLU A 135 9.53 -23.62 9.80
N SER A 136 8.61 -22.90 9.16
CA SER A 136 7.73 -21.90 9.76
C SER A 136 6.26 -22.31 9.74
N ASP A 137 5.47 -21.59 10.54
CA ASP A 137 4.01 -21.70 10.57
C ASP A 137 3.33 -20.63 9.69
N THR A 138 4.11 -19.98 8.81
CA THR A 138 3.63 -18.86 8.00
C THR A 138 3.10 -19.33 6.66
N ASP A 139 2.01 -18.71 6.22
CA ASP A 139 1.51 -18.79 4.84
C ASP A 139 2.57 -18.33 3.83
N THR A 140 3.41 -17.38 4.23
CA THR A 140 4.46 -16.77 3.41
C THR A 140 5.55 -17.75 2.98
N GLU A 141 5.94 -18.70 3.84
CA GLU A 141 6.93 -19.72 3.45
C GLU A 141 6.43 -20.59 2.29
N CYS A 142 5.12 -20.84 2.20
CA CYS A 142 4.53 -21.59 1.10
C CYS A 142 4.83 -20.93 -0.24
N VAL A 143 4.87 -19.59 -0.29
CA VAL A 143 5.17 -18.84 -1.51
C VAL A 143 6.66 -18.96 -1.87
N ALA A 144 7.56 -18.91 -0.89
CA ALA A 144 9.01 -19.07 -1.12
C ALA A 144 9.34 -20.46 -1.65
N LYS A 145 8.73 -21.49 -1.06
CA LYS A 145 8.86 -22.89 -1.48
C LYS A 145 8.23 -23.13 -2.86
N LEU A 146 7.05 -22.54 -3.12
CA LEU A 146 6.39 -22.62 -4.42
C LEU A 146 7.24 -21.98 -5.53
N THR A 147 7.89 -20.85 -5.24
CA THR A 147 8.77 -20.16 -6.18
C THR A 147 9.91 -21.06 -6.62
N LYS A 148 10.57 -21.73 -5.65
CA LYS A 148 11.60 -22.72 -5.97
C LYS A 148 11.05 -23.92 -6.74
N TYR A 149 9.90 -24.46 -6.35
CA TYR A 149 9.28 -25.58 -7.06
C TYR A 149 9.00 -25.26 -8.54
N VAL A 150 8.44 -24.09 -8.83
CA VAL A 150 8.18 -23.66 -10.21
C VAL A 150 9.49 -23.49 -10.97
N TYR A 151 10.52 -22.88 -10.37
CA TYR A 151 11.82 -22.70 -11.00
C TYR A 151 12.50 -24.03 -11.34
N ASP A 152 12.55 -24.96 -10.38
CA ASP A 152 13.14 -26.29 -10.56
C ASP A 152 12.35 -27.12 -11.60
N SER A 153 11.02 -27.00 -11.62
CA SER A 153 10.16 -27.72 -12.58
C SER A 153 10.33 -27.24 -14.03
N HIS A 154 10.87 -26.04 -14.25
CA HIS A 154 11.11 -25.46 -15.57
C HIS A 154 12.60 -25.49 -15.97
N ASN A 155 13.36 -26.46 -15.47
CA ASN A 155 14.80 -26.61 -15.75
C ASN A 155 15.62 -25.34 -15.49
N LYS A 156 15.16 -24.45 -14.59
CA LYS A 156 15.84 -23.20 -14.23
C LYS A 156 16.01 -22.21 -15.39
N ASP A 157 15.10 -22.24 -16.37
CA ASP A 157 15.18 -21.43 -17.60
C ASP A 157 14.16 -20.26 -17.65
N LEU A 158 13.56 -19.92 -16.50
CA LEU A 158 12.61 -18.81 -16.41
C LEU A 158 13.33 -17.53 -15.99
N SER A 159 12.93 -16.40 -16.59
CA SER A 159 13.23 -15.08 -16.02
C SER A 159 12.56 -14.94 -14.64
N LEU A 160 13.11 -14.10 -13.75
CA LEU A 160 12.51 -13.85 -12.43
C LEU A 160 11.05 -13.35 -12.56
N THR A 161 10.79 -12.51 -13.55
CA THR A 161 9.46 -11.99 -13.86
C THR A 161 8.49 -13.08 -14.29
N ASP A 162 8.88 -13.98 -15.19
CA ASP A 162 7.98 -15.06 -15.64
C ASP A 162 7.78 -16.13 -14.56
N LEU A 163 8.80 -16.36 -13.73
CA LEU A 163 8.69 -17.17 -12.53
C LEU A 163 7.65 -16.59 -11.57
N VAL A 164 7.73 -15.29 -11.24
CA VAL A 164 6.76 -14.65 -10.35
C VAL A 164 5.37 -14.63 -10.98
N LYS A 165 5.23 -14.40 -12.29
CA LYS A 165 3.95 -14.52 -13.01
C LYS A 165 3.32 -15.90 -12.85
N ALA A 166 4.13 -16.97 -12.89
CA ALA A 166 3.65 -18.33 -12.69
C ALA A 166 3.23 -18.57 -11.23
N VAL A 167 4.01 -18.08 -10.27
CA VAL A 167 3.70 -18.20 -8.84
C VAL A 167 2.39 -17.49 -8.48
N VAL A 168 2.21 -16.22 -8.86
CA VAL A 168 1.02 -15.43 -8.46
C VAL A 168 -0.29 -15.92 -9.09
N LYS A 169 -0.24 -16.74 -10.15
CA LYS A 169 -1.42 -17.40 -10.72
C LYS A 169 -2.00 -18.47 -9.80
N GLU A 170 -1.15 -19.09 -8.98
CA GLU A 170 -1.53 -20.15 -8.05
C GLU A 170 -1.94 -19.60 -6.67
N LEU A 171 -1.79 -18.29 -6.44
CA LEU A 171 -2.07 -17.66 -5.14
C LEU A 171 -3.48 -17.09 -5.08
N GLU A 172 -4.17 -17.39 -3.98
CA GLU A 172 -5.42 -16.77 -3.59
C GLU A 172 -5.23 -15.89 -2.35
N GLY A 173 -6.03 -14.84 -2.25
CA GLY A 173 -6.02 -13.91 -1.13
C GLY A 173 -5.55 -12.51 -1.51
N SER A 174 -5.04 -11.79 -0.51
CA SER A 174 -4.57 -10.42 -0.63
C SER A 174 -3.11 -10.38 -0.21
N TYR A 175 -2.24 -9.80 -1.02
CA TYR A 175 -0.80 -9.79 -0.82
C TYR A 175 -0.12 -8.57 -1.43
N ALA A 176 1.01 -8.19 -0.86
CA ALA A 176 2.07 -7.42 -1.49
C ALA A 176 3.37 -8.16 -1.22
N PHE A 177 4.17 -8.38 -2.25
CA PHE A 177 5.40 -9.15 -2.19
C PHE A 177 6.58 -8.37 -2.74
N ILE A 178 7.76 -8.69 -2.21
CA ILE A 178 9.05 -8.46 -2.87
C ILE A 178 9.79 -9.80 -2.91
N PHE A 179 10.27 -10.18 -4.09
CA PHE A 179 11.03 -11.40 -4.38
C PHE A 179 12.48 -11.05 -4.73
N LYS A 180 13.43 -11.79 -4.18
CA LYS A 180 14.85 -11.75 -4.55
C LYS A 180 15.40 -13.18 -4.61
N SER A 181 16.39 -13.41 -5.47
CA SER A 181 17.07 -14.69 -5.59
C SER A 181 18.56 -14.52 -5.82
N LYS A 182 19.36 -15.51 -5.40
CA LYS A 182 20.78 -15.60 -5.77
C LYS A 182 20.99 -15.93 -7.25
N TYR A 183 19.98 -16.49 -7.93
CA TYR A 183 20.04 -16.80 -9.37
C TYR A 183 19.85 -15.57 -10.26
N PHE A 184 19.26 -14.50 -9.71
CA PHE A 184 18.97 -13.25 -10.40
C PHE A 184 19.61 -12.10 -9.60
N PRO A 185 20.96 -12.01 -9.58
CA PRO A 185 21.66 -11.03 -8.76
C PRO A 185 21.33 -9.61 -9.21
N ASN A 186 21.19 -8.69 -8.26
CA ASN A 186 20.80 -7.28 -8.50
C ASN A 186 19.42 -7.09 -9.13
N GLU A 187 18.58 -8.12 -9.14
CA GLU A 187 17.19 -8.02 -9.57
C GLU A 187 16.23 -8.12 -8.38
N ILE A 188 15.10 -7.43 -8.51
CA ILE A 188 13.98 -7.59 -7.59
C ILE A 188 12.66 -7.56 -8.35
N VAL A 189 11.72 -8.40 -7.94
CA VAL A 189 10.36 -8.36 -8.47
C VAL A 189 9.39 -8.07 -7.35
N ALA A 190 8.49 -7.11 -7.58
CA ALA A 190 7.52 -6.67 -6.60
C ALA A 190 6.12 -6.72 -7.21
N THR A 191 5.15 -7.22 -6.46
CA THR A 191 3.78 -7.41 -6.97
C THR A 191 2.76 -7.25 -5.86
N ARG A 192 1.53 -6.87 -6.21
CA ARG A 192 0.45 -6.72 -5.25
C ARG A 192 -0.90 -7.17 -5.79
N ARG A 193 -1.79 -7.55 -4.87
CA ARG A 193 -3.23 -7.71 -5.03
C ARG A 193 -3.87 -7.43 -3.67
N GLY A 194 -4.65 -6.36 -3.54
CA GLY A 194 -5.34 -6.01 -2.30
C GLY A 194 -4.48 -5.45 -1.15
N SER A 195 -3.15 -5.36 -1.28
CA SER A 195 -2.27 -4.70 -0.30
C SER A 195 -1.44 -3.57 -0.93
N PRO A 196 -1.30 -2.39 -0.29
CA PRO A 196 -0.49 -1.28 -0.79
C PRO A 196 0.98 -1.65 -1.07
N LEU A 197 1.48 -1.16 -2.20
CA LEU A 197 2.88 -1.22 -2.60
C LEU A 197 3.17 -0.08 -3.59
N LEU A 198 4.24 0.66 -3.36
CA LEU A 198 4.67 1.78 -4.19
C LEU A 198 6.19 1.78 -4.36
N ILE A 199 6.66 2.46 -5.41
CA ILE A 199 8.07 2.53 -5.79
C ILE A 199 8.47 4.00 -5.85
N GLY A 200 9.38 4.41 -4.98
CA GLY A 200 10.09 5.68 -5.03
C GLY A 200 11.25 5.60 -5.99
N VAL A 201 11.44 6.66 -6.78
CA VAL A 201 12.56 6.77 -7.72
C VAL A 201 13.41 7.98 -7.37
N LYS A 202 14.72 7.78 -7.29
CA LYS A 202 15.70 8.84 -7.09
C LYS A 202 16.79 8.75 -8.15
N THR A 203 16.92 9.82 -8.93
CA THR A 203 17.91 9.95 -10.00
C THR A 203 18.62 11.29 -9.88
N ALA A 204 19.89 11.34 -10.27
CA ALA A 204 20.63 12.61 -10.36
C ALA A 204 20.16 13.48 -11.55
N LYS A 205 19.76 12.83 -12.65
CA LYS A 205 19.20 13.48 -13.84
C LYS A 205 17.68 13.41 -13.83
N LYS A 206 17.02 14.38 -14.49
CA LYS A 206 15.57 14.34 -14.67
C LYS A 206 15.16 13.13 -15.51
N LEU A 207 14.07 12.47 -15.12
CA LEU A 207 13.43 11.43 -15.93
C LEU A 207 12.85 12.06 -17.20
N LYS A 208 12.89 11.32 -18.32
CA LYS A 208 12.38 11.81 -19.61
C LYS A 208 10.85 11.86 -19.65
N VAL A 209 10.21 10.91 -18.98
CA VAL A 209 8.75 10.83 -18.87
C VAL A 209 8.34 10.51 -17.43
N ASP A 210 7.17 11.00 -17.07
CA ASP A 210 6.57 10.86 -15.74
C ASP A 210 5.60 9.67 -15.69
N PHE A 211 5.81 8.64 -16.52
CA PHE A 211 5.00 7.44 -16.52
C PHE A 211 5.79 6.21 -16.99
N VAL A 212 5.32 5.04 -16.58
CA VAL A 212 5.83 3.72 -17.01
C VAL A 212 4.71 2.99 -17.75
N ASP A 213 5.02 2.44 -18.92
CA ASP A 213 4.07 1.63 -19.69
C ASP A 213 3.87 0.25 -19.04
N VAL A 214 2.62 -0.22 -19.03
CA VAL A 214 2.28 -1.57 -18.55
C VAL A 214 2.39 -2.54 -19.71
N GLU A 215 3.32 -3.48 -19.59
CA GLU A 215 3.54 -4.55 -20.54
C GLU A 215 2.58 -5.71 -20.30
N PHE A 216 1.78 -6.04 -21.31
CA PHE A 216 0.94 -7.23 -21.28
C PHE A 216 1.69 -8.40 -21.90
N GLY A 217 1.50 -9.59 -21.34
CA GLY A 217 1.99 -10.83 -21.93
C GLY A 217 1.32 -11.15 -23.26
N ASN A 218 1.66 -10.42 -24.34
CA ASN A 218 1.37 -10.79 -25.72
C ASN A 218 2.67 -11.29 -26.37
N ASN A 219 3.05 -12.50 -25.98
CA ASN A 219 3.71 -13.45 -26.86
C ASN A 219 3.09 -14.81 -26.52
N PRO A 220 2.66 -15.61 -27.51
CA PRO A 220 2.25 -16.98 -27.21
C PRO A 220 3.44 -17.67 -26.54
N THR A 221 3.24 -18.12 -25.31
CA THR A 221 4.11 -19.13 -24.70
C THR A 221 4.26 -20.27 -25.70
N PRO A 222 5.47 -20.75 -26.03
CA PRO A 222 5.57 -22.05 -26.65
C PRO A 222 5.02 -23.05 -25.62
N LYS A 223 3.84 -23.57 -25.93
CA LYS A 223 3.06 -24.58 -25.19
C LYS A 223 2.25 -24.02 -24.02
N ASP A 224 0.95 -23.87 -24.27
CA ASP A 224 -0.06 -24.15 -23.26
C ASP A 224 0.28 -25.46 -22.55
N ALA A 225 0.79 -25.37 -21.31
CA ALA A 225 1.04 -26.51 -20.45
C ALA A 225 -0.29 -27.03 -19.89
N SER A 226 -1.15 -27.52 -20.77
CA SER A 226 -2.00 -28.65 -20.45
C SER A 226 -1.12 -29.91 -20.46
N PHE A 227 -1.21 -30.72 -19.41
CA PHE A 227 -0.53 -32.01 -19.29
C PHE A 227 -0.93 -32.96 -20.44
N ALA A 228 -0.25 -32.90 -21.59
CA ALA A 228 -0.09 -34.01 -22.53
C ALA A 228 0.75 -33.61 -23.76
N ALA A 229 1.58 -34.58 -24.18
CA ALA A 229 2.14 -34.78 -25.52
C ALA A 229 3.53 -34.19 -25.87
N VAL A 230 4.23 -35.03 -26.62
CA VAL A 230 5.66 -35.18 -26.85
C VAL A 230 6.02 -34.74 -28.28
N GLU A 231 7.31 -34.45 -28.49
CA GLU A 231 8.09 -34.45 -29.75
C GLU A 231 8.12 -33.22 -30.68
N GLY A 232 9.35 -32.69 -30.82
CA GLY A 232 10.03 -32.41 -32.10
C GLY A 232 9.76 -31.09 -32.84
N GLN A 233 10.69 -30.12 -32.75
CA GLN A 233 11.49 -29.62 -33.89
C GLN A 233 12.22 -28.29 -33.60
N ASP A 234 13.50 -28.34 -33.95
CA ASP A 234 14.54 -27.36 -34.33
C ASP A 234 14.48 -25.87 -33.94
N ASN A 235 15.64 -25.42 -33.44
CA ASN A 235 15.97 -24.07 -32.98
C ASN A 235 16.61 -23.25 -34.11
N SER A 236 16.12 -22.04 -34.40
CA SER A 236 17.03 -20.94 -34.77
C SER A 236 16.45 -19.55 -34.55
N ARG A 237 17.19 -18.77 -33.74
CA ARG A 237 17.16 -17.30 -33.49
C ARG A 237 16.21 -16.77 -32.42
N PRO A 238 16.74 -16.28 -31.27
CA PRO A 238 15.97 -15.46 -30.34
C PRO A 238 15.84 -14.04 -30.90
N ALA A 239 14.61 -13.57 -31.08
CA ALA A 239 14.32 -12.17 -31.31
C ALA A 239 14.53 -11.40 -29.99
N LEU A 240 15.45 -10.42 -29.98
CA LEU A 240 15.60 -9.48 -28.87
C LEU A 240 14.30 -8.67 -28.71
N ASN A 241 13.53 -8.97 -27.67
CA ASN A 241 12.45 -8.12 -27.18
C ASN A 241 13.06 -6.85 -26.56
N ARG A 242 13.10 -5.75 -27.31
CA ARG A 242 13.42 -4.41 -26.78
C ARG A 242 12.12 -3.67 -26.45
N SER A 243 11.49 -3.98 -25.32
CA SER A 243 10.58 -3.06 -24.64
C SER A 243 11.38 -2.28 -23.60
N GLN A 244 12.35 -1.47 -24.03
CA GLN A 244 13.08 -0.60 -23.11
C GLN A 244 12.10 0.37 -22.43
N SER A 245 12.17 0.47 -21.10
CA SER A 245 11.37 1.42 -20.35
C SER A 245 11.89 2.82 -20.65
N ARG A 246 11.23 3.52 -21.60
CA ARG A 246 11.67 4.84 -22.11
C ARG A 246 11.83 5.90 -21.01
N ALA A 247 11.24 5.67 -19.83
CA ALA A 247 11.27 6.54 -18.68
C ALA A 247 12.66 6.74 -18.05
N PHE A 248 13.49 5.69 -18.05
CA PHE A 248 14.70 5.66 -17.22
C PHE A 248 16.03 5.72 -18.02
N LEU A 249 15.95 5.88 -19.34
CA LEU A 249 17.11 6.09 -20.22
C LEU A 249 17.61 7.54 -20.18
N SER A 250 18.92 7.75 -20.02
CA SER A 250 19.54 9.06 -20.18
C SER A 250 19.44 9.57 -21.63
N GLU A 251 19.54 10.89 -21.85
CA GLU A 251 19.52 11.49 -23.21
C GLU A 251 20.57 10.88 -24.14
N ASP A 252 21.72 10.47 -23.58
CA ASP A 252 22.86 9.92 -24.30
C ASP A 252 22.79 8.39 -24.49
N GLY A 253 21.74 7.72 -24.00
CA GLY A 253 21.57 6.27 -24.10
C GLY A 253 22.49 5.44 -23.19
N LEU A 254 23.23 6.08 -22.30
CA LEU A 254 24.08 5.42 -21.30
C LEU A 254 23.28 5.09 -20.02
N PRO A 255 23.58 3.97 -19.33
CA PRO A 255 23.00 3.67 -18.03
C PRO A 255 23.39 4.76 -17.02
N GLN A 256 22.41 5.20 -16.23
CA GLN A 256 22.60 6.28 -15.26
C GLN A 256 22.47 5.75 -13.83
N PRO A 257 23.22 6.32 -12.87
CA PRO A 257 23.04 6.04 -11.45
C PRO A 257 21.60 6.31 -11.02
N ILE A 258 20.96 5.30 -10.44
CA ILE A 258 19.55 5.33 -10.02
C ILE A 258 19.36 4.53 -8.74
N GLU A 259 18.49 5.03 -7.87
CA GLU A 259 18.08 4.37 -6.64
C GLU A 259 16.55 4.17 -6.67
N TYR A 260 16.11 2.96 -6.36
CA TYR A 260 14.69 2.62 -6.20
C TYR A 260 14.40 2.24 -4.75
N PHE A 261 13.24 2.68 -4.26
CA PHE A 261 12.75 2.43 -2.90
C PHE A 261 11.38 1.81 -2.98
N LEU A 262 11.24 0.53 -2.66
CA LEU A 262 9.95 -0.13 -2.64
C LEU A 262 9.38 -0.06 -1.23
N ALA A 263 8.13 0.33 -1.05
CA ALA A 263 7.53 0.35 0.27
C ALA A 263 6.03 0.07 0.24
N SER A 264 5.51 -0.46 1.35
CA SER A 264 4.05 -0.56 1.56
C SER A 264 3.43 0.75 2.06
N ASP A 265 4.23 1.75 2.42
CA ASP A 265 3.79 3.09 2.85
C ASP A 265 4.78 4.17 2.41
N ALA A 266 4.27 5.34 2.03
CA ALA A 266 5.07 6.48 1.59
C ALA A 266 5.98 7.07 2.69
N SER A 267 5.68 6.86 3.97
CA SER A 267 6.48 7.34 5.10
C SER A 267 7.93 6.83 5.08
N ALA A 268 8.16 5.64 4.50
CA ALA A 268 9.49 5.07 4.35
C ALA A 268 10.26 5.59 3.14
N ILE A 269 9.58 6.26 2.20
CA ILE A 269 10.18 6.73 0.94
C ILE A 269 10.47 8.24 0.99
N VAL A 270 9.64 9.01 1.70
CA VAL A 270 9.65 10.49 1.65
C VAL A 270 10.97 11.13 2.06
N GLU A 271 11.79 10.45 2.90
CA GLU A 271 13.13 10.94 3.28
C GLU A 271 14.16 10.79 2.15
N HIS A 272 13.90 9.91 1.18
CA HIS A 272 14.77 9.65 0.04
C HIS A 272 14.32 10.36 -1.23
N THR A 273 13.01 10.35 -1.51
CA THR A 273 12.43 10.96 -2.71
C THR A 273 10.95 11.27 -2.54
N LYS A 274 10.47 12.33 -3.20
CA LYS A 274 9.03 12.64 -3.31
C LYS A 274 8.41 12.02 -4.56
N ARG A 275 9.19 11.46 -5.47
CA ARG A 275 8.72 10.92 -6.75
C ARG A 275 8.38 9.45 -6.58
N VAL A 276 7.09 9.12 -6.63
CA VAL A 276 6.59 7.76 -6.37
C VAL A 276 5.65 7.27 -7.47
N LEU A 277 5.66 5.98 -7.68
CA LEU A 277 4.75 5.26 -8.55
C LEU A 277 3.95 4.27 -7.68
N TYR A 278 2.63 4.38 -7.69
CA TYR A 278 1.75 3.44 -7.00
C TYR A 278 1.46 2.24 -7.90
N LEU A 279 1.68 1.03 -7.39
CA LEU A 279 1.26 -0.18 -8.09
C LEU A 279 -0.24 -0.39 -7.89
N GLU A 280 -0.85 -1.01 -8.90
CA GLU A 280 -2.22 -1.49 -8.87
C GLU A 280 -2.26 -3.01 -8.71
N ASP A 281 -3.45 -3.55 -8.48
CA ASP A 281 -3.62 -4.99 -8.35
C ASP A 281 -3.18 -5.70 -9.64
N ASP A 282 -2.50 -6.83 -9.46
CA ASP A 282 -1.90 -7.67 -10.50
C ASP A 282 -0.72 -7.05 -11.27
N ASP A 283 -0.27 -5.85 -10.87
CA ASP A 283 1.00 -5.32 -11.37
C ASP A 283 2.17 -6.17 -10.86
N ILE A 284 3.12 -6.44 -11.75
CA ILE A 284 4.38 -7.12 -11.47
C ILE A 284 5.49 -6.19 -11.92
N ALA A 285 6.04 -5.44 -10.97
CA ALA A 285 7.16 -4.54 -11.20
C ALA A 285 8.48 -5.31 -11.12
N HIS A 286 9.28 -5.24 -12.17
CA HIS A 286 10.61 -5.83 -12.25
C HIS A 286 11.64 -4.71 -12.35
N ILE A 287 12.60 -4.71 -11.42
CA ILE A 287 13.73 -3.81 -11.44
C ILE A 287 14.97 -4.66 -11.73
N ALA A 288 15.62 -4.36 -12.85
CA ALA A 288 16.84 -5.01 -13.32
C ALA A 288 17.64 -4.03 -14.16
N ASP A 289 18.97 -4.07 -14.08
CA ASP A 289 19.88 -3.21 -14.87
C ASP A 289 19.55 -1.71 -14.82
N GLY A 290 19.00 -1.24 -13.69
CA GLY A 290 18.59 0.15 -13.50
C GLY A 290 17.28 0.54 -14.19
N GLU A 291 16.63 -0.37 -14.92
CA GLU A 291 15.32 -0.16 -15.54
C GLU A 291 14.20 -0.68 -14.63
N LEU A 292 13.03 -0.03 -14.71
CA LEU A 292 11.79 -0.47 -14.08
C LEU A 292 10.76 -0.80 -15.16
N HIS A 293 10.33 -2.05 -15.21
CA HIS A 293 9.28 -2.57 -16.08
C HIS A 293 8.08 -2.99 -15.24
N ILE A 294 6.87 -2.71 -15.73
CA ILE A 294 5.63 -3.14 -15.08
C ILE A 294 4.92 -4.10 -16.02
N HIS A 295 4.74 -5.34 -15.58
CA HIS A 295 4.06 -6.37 -16.35
C HIS A 295 2.71 -6.70 -15.73
N ARG A 296 1.77 -7.16 -16.56
CA ARG A 296 0.54 -7.79 -16.10
C ARG A 296 0.24 -9.08 -16.86
N VAL A 297 -0.26 -10.08 -16.12
CA VAL A 297 -0.50 -11.44 -16.64
C VAL A 297 -1.61 -11.47 -17.71
N ARG A 298 -2.69 -10.71 -17.54
CA ARG A 298 -3.82 -10.63 -18.50
C ARG A 298 -4.38 -9.22 -18.54
N ARG A 299 -4.92 -8.84 -19.70
CA ARG A 299 -5.88 -7.75 -19.84
C ARG A 299 -7.27 -8.36 -19.94
N SER A 300 -8.06 -8.34 -18.88
CA SER A 300 -9.48 -8.72 -19.02
C SER A 300 -10.18 -7.69 -19.93
N LYS A 301 -11.17 -8.11 -20.71
CA LYS A 301 -12.01 -7.17 -21.49
C LYS A 301 -12.75 -6.17 -20.58
N GLU A 302 -12.88 -6.50 -19.30
CA GLU A 302 -13.50 -5.68 -18.26
C GLU A 302 -12.47 -4.87 -17.44
N ASP A 303 -11.17 -5.09 -17.67
CA ASP A 303 -10.11 -4.40 -16.92
C ASP A 303 -9.94 -2.96 -17.44
N LYS A 304 -10.50 -2.01 -16.68
CA LYS A 304 -10.47 -0.57 -16.97
C LYS A 304 -9.19 0.12 -16.49
N THR A 305 -8.26 -0.60 -15.89
CA THR A 305 -7.05 0.03 -15.34
C THR A 305 -6.19 0.62 -16.45
N PRO A 306 -5.51 1.76 -16.19
CA PRO A 306 -4.74 2.45 -17.20
C PRO A 306 -3.60 1.59 -17.74
N ALA A 307 -3.27 1.77 -19.02
CA ALA A 307 -2.12 1.10 -19.65
C ALA A 307 -0.77 1.70 -19.20
N THR A 308 -0.78 2.71 -18.35
CA THR A 308 0.41 3.38 -17.83
C THR A 308 0.29 3.61 -16.32
N ARG A 309 1.41 3.74 -15.64
CA ARG A 309 1.49 4.15 -14.23
C ARG A 309 2.20 5.48 -14.14
N SER A 310 1.51 6.51 -13.65
CA SER A 310 2.08 7.85 -13.47
C SER A 310 3.03 7.89 -12.28
N ILE A 311 4.17 8.55 -12.44
CA ILE A 311 5.05 8.97 -11.36
C ILE A 311 4.48 10.27 -10.80
N GLN A 312 4.06 10.23 -9.55
CA GLN A 312 3.44 11.33 -8.82
C GLN A 312 4.43 11.95 -7.86
N THR A 313 4.20 13.22 -7.50
CA THR A 313 4.96 13.90 -6.45
C THR A 313 4.16 13.85 -5.16
N LEU A 314 4.74 13.28 -4.10
CA LEU A 314 4.19 13.30 -2.77
C LEU A 314 4.16 14.73 -2.21
N GLU A 315 3.01 15.12 -1.64
CA GLU A 315 2.84 16.38 -0.91
C GLU A 315 3.28 16.29 0.56
N ILE A 316 3.53 15.08 1.05
CA ILE A 316 3.93 14.82 2.44
C ILE A 316 5.34 15.39 2.68
N GLU A 317 5.50 16.09 3.79
CA GLU A 317 6.80 16.59 4.25
C GLU A 317 7.39 15.71 5.35
N LEU A 318 8.72 15.59 5.37
CA LEU A 318 9.43 14.76 6.36
C LEU A 318 9.09 15.18 7.81
N ALA A 319 8.88 16.48 8.06
CA ALA A 319 8.51 17.00 9.37
C ALA A 319 7.18 16.43 9.89
N GLU A 320 6.23 16.10 9.00
CA GLU A 320 4.91 15.58 9.37
C GLU A 320 5.00 14.16 9.94
N ILE A 321 6.00 13.38 9.53
CA ILE A 321 6.24 12.01 10.02
C ILE A 321 7.32 11.92 11.11
N MET A 322 7.82 13.06 11.59
CA MET A 322 8.79 13.16 12.68
C MET A 322 8.11 13.58 13.98
N LYS A 323 8.63 13.17 15.14
CA LYS A 323 8.07 13.60 16.44
C LYS A 323 8.31 15.08 16.76
N GLY A 324 9.33 15.70 16.16
CA GLY A 324 9.71 17.08 16.47
C GLY A 324 10.12 17.22 17.93
N SER A 325 9.54 18.19 18.63
CA SER A 325 9.78 18.47 20.05
C SER A 325 9.00 17.58 21.02
N PHE A 326 8.21 16.61 20.53
CA PHE A 326 7.38 15.75 21.37
C PHE A 326 8.02 14.39 21.63
N ASP A 327 7.69 13.77 22.75
CA ASP A 327 8.21 12.44 23.12
C ASP A 327 7.51 11.31 22.34
N HIS A 328 6.24 11.51 22.00
CA HIS A 328 5.36 10.53 21.38
C HIS A 328 4.60 11.12 20.20
N PHE A 329 4.34 10.30 19.17
CA PHE A 329 3.50 10.69 18.03
C PHE A 329 2.07 11.03 18.48
N MET A 330 1.47 10.22 19.36
CA MET A 330 0.13 10.51 19.89
C MET A 330 0.07 11.89 20.57
N GLN A 331 1.11 12.27 21.32
CA GLN A 331 1.17 13.59 21.94
C GLN A 331 1.26 14.69 20.87
N LYS A 332 2.21 14.57 19.93
CA LYS A 332 2.31 15.49 18.78
C LYS A 332 0.96 15.66 18.09
N GLU A 333 0.31 14.55 17.72
CA GLU A 333 -0.91 14.53 16.93
C GLU A 333 -2.11 15.11 17.70
N ILE A 334 -2.17 14.93 19.03
CA ILE A 334 -3.17 15.60 19.88
C ILE A 334 -2.97 17.12 19.85
N TYR A 335 -1.73 17.58 20.00
CA TYR A 335 -1.40 19.01 20.04
C TYR A 335 -1.44 19.69 18.66
N GLU A 336 -1.37 18.91 17.56
CA GLU A 336 -1.56 19.39 16.17
C GLU A 336 -3.04 19.45 15.74
N GLN A 337 -3.99 19.15 16.64
CA GLN A 337 -5.42 19.24 16.31
C GLN A 337 -5.90 20.62 15.87
N PRO A 338 -5.44 21.74 16.45
CA PRO A 338 -5.81 23.06 15.95
C PRO A 338 -5.43 23.27 14.47
N GLU A 339 -4.21 22.87 14.10
CA GLU A 339 -3.70 23.01 12.74
C GLU A 339 -4.35 22.03 11.77
N SER A 340 -4.54 20.76 12.17
CA SER A 340 -5.18 19.74 11.32
C SER A 340 -6.66 20.01 11.08
N VAL A 341 -7.39 20.57 12.04
CA VAL A 341 -8.77 21.04 11.84
C VAL A 341 -8.81 22.20 10.84
N VAL A 342 -7.89 23.16 10.92
CA VAL A 342 -7.75 24.22 9.91
C VAL A 342 -7.44 23.65 8.53
N ASN A 343 -6.52 22.69 8.43
CA ASN A 343 -6.17 22.02 7.17
C ASN A 343 -7.34 21.26 6.57
N THR A 344 -8.21 20.69 7.41
CA THR A 344 -9.43 20.01 7.00
C THR A 344 -10.42 20.98 6.36
N MET A 345 -10.51 22.22 6.85
CA MET A 345 -11.42 23.26 6.34
C MET A 345 -10.84 24.10 5.20
N ARG A 346 -9.51 24.07 5.02
CA ARG A 346 -8.77 24.92 4.07
C ARG A 346 -9.32 24.76 2.64
N GLY A 347 -9.70 25.89 2.04
CA GLY A 347 -10.25 25.94 0.69
C GLY A 347 -11.65 25.32 0.53
N ARG A 348 -12.29 24.91 1.64
CA ARG A 348 -13.61 24.26 1.65
C ARG A 348 -14.66 25.07 2.40
N VAL A 349 -14.26 25.83 3.41
CA VAL A 349 -15.15 26.74 4.15
C VAL A 349 -14.74 28.17 3.83
N ASN A 350 -15.68 28.95 3.31
CA ASN A 350 -15.55 30.39 3.22
C ASN A 350 -16.36 31.02 4.37
N PHE A 351 -15.62 31.57 5.34
CA PHE A 351 -16.19 32.17 6.54
C PHE A 351 -16.79 33.57 6.29
N GLU A 352 -16.46 34.23 5.19
CA GLU A 352 -17.00 35.57 4.88
C GLU A 352 -18.42 35.51 4.31
N ASN A 353 -18.73 34.48 3.52
CA ASN A 353 -20.04 34.30 2.89
C ASN A 353 -20.79 33.06 3.40
N HIS A 354 -20.30 32.42 4.46
CA HIS A 354 -20.87 31.21 5.09
C HIS A 354 -21.15 30.07 4.10
N GLU A 355 -20.23 29.86 3.15
CA GLU A 355 -20.34 28.81 2.13
C GLU A 355 -19.40 27.64 2.40
N VAL A 356 -19.91 26.42 2.19
CA VAL A 356 -19.12 25.19 2.30
C VAL A 356 -19.14 24.47 0.95
N THR A 357 -17.96 24.22 0.39
CA THR A 357 -17.77 23.50 -0.86
C THR A 357 -16.76 22.37 -0.70
N LEU A 358 -17.24 21.14 -0.75
CA LEU A 358 -16.43 19.93 -0.89
C LEU A 358 -16.34 19.56 -2.37
N GLY A 359 -15.23 19.97 -3.00
CA GLY A 359 -15.01 19.79 -4.44
C GLY A 359 -15.20 18.35 -4.91
N GLY A 360 -14.75 17.36 -4.12
CA GLY A 360 -14.90 15.94 -4.42
C GLY A 360 -16.35 15.44 -4.48
N LEU A 361 -17.30 16.17 -3.88
CA LEU A 361 -18.73 15.80 -3.87
C LEU A 361 -19.57 16.60 -4.87
N ARG A 362 -19.02 17.63 -5.51
CA ARG A 362 -19.78 18.60 -6.33
C ARG A 362 -20.62 17.95 -7.42
N GLY A 363 -20.10 16.92 -8.08
CA GLY A 363 -20.81 16.17 -9.13
C GLY A 363 -21.95 15.28 -8.60
N PHE A 364 -21.99 15.02 -7.30
CA PHE A 364 -22.88 14.04 -6.67
C PHE A 364 -23.83 14.65 -5.64
N THR A 365 -23.66 15.91 -5.25
CA THR A 365 -24.47 16.58 -4.21
C THR A 365 -25.97 16.43 -4.46
N GLN A 366 -26.43 16.62 -5.71
CA GLN A 366 -27.86 16.51 -6.06
C GLN A 366 -28.37 15.06 -6.00
N VAL A 367 -27.51 14.07 -6.26
CA VAL A 367 -27.87 12.66 -6.11
C VAL A 367 -27.99 12.31 -4.63
N ILE A 368 -27.03 12.76 -3.81
CA ILE A 368 -27.03 12.51 -2.36
C ILE A 368 -28.27 13.12 -1.70
N ARG A 369 -28.68 14.34 -2.09
CA ARG A 369 -29.90 14.99 -1.58
C ARG A 369 -31.21 14.26 -1.91
N ARG A 370 -31.20 13.41 -2.95
CA ARG A 370 -32.37 12.60 -3.36
C ARG A 370 -32.38 11.22 -2.72
N ALA A 371 -31.34 10.87 -1.96
CA ALA A 371 -31.25 9.59 -1.28
C ALA A 371 -32.35 9.47 -0.23
N ARG A 372 -32.87 8.26 -0.05
CA ARG A 372 -33.85 7.99 1.02
C ARG A 372 -33.18 7.71 2.35
N ARG A 373 -31.94 7.25 2.32
CA ARG A 373 -31.18 6.84 3.48
C ARG A 373 -29.69 7.04 3.25
N ILE A 374 -29.00 7.45 4.32
CA ILE A 374 -27.55 7.55 4.39
C ILE A 374 -27.06 6.53 5.41
N ILE A 375 -26.03 5.76 5.05
CA ILE A 375 -25.45 4.73 5.91
C ILE A 375 -23.96 5.01 6.05
N PHE A 376 -23.53 5.40 7.23
CA PHE A 376 -22.12 5.45 7.59
C PHE A 376 -21.62 4.04 7.92
N ILE A 377 -20.51 3.64 7.31
CA ILE A 377 -19.91 2.32 7.51
C ILE A 377 -18.42 2.50 7.83
N ALA A 378 -17.99 2.05 9.00
CA ALA A 378 -16.62 2.21 9.47
C ALA A 378 -16.25 1.20 10.56
N CYS A 379 -15.00 1.24 11.02
CA CYS A 379 -14.49 0.44 12.15
C CYS A 379 -13.86 1.34 13.22
N GLY A 380 -13.91 0.90 14.49
CA GLY A 380 -13.19 1.53 15.61
C GLY A 380 -13.48 3.03 15.77
N THR A 381 -12.44 3.84 15.93
CA THR A 381 -12.56 5.30 16.11
C THR A 381 -13.28 5.99 14.95
N SER A 382 -13.17 5.49 13.71
CA SER A 382 -13.90 6.06 12.57
C SER A 382 -15.40 5.76 12.62
N TYR A 383 -15.82 4.65 13.23
CA TYR A 383 -17.24 4.42 13.54
C TYR A 383 -17.75 5.42 14.60
N HIS A 384 -16.93 5.76 15.58
CA HIS A 384 -17.29 6.77 16.58
C HIS A 384 -17.46 8.18 15.99
N SER A 385 -16.67 8.57 14.97
CA SER A 385 -16.88 9.87 14.29
C SER A 385 -18.21 9.91 13.52
N CYS A 386 -18.63 8.76 12.98
CA CYS A 386 -19.95 8.61 12.36
C CYS A 386 -21.09 8.75 13.38
N LEU A 387 -20.96 8.10 14.55
CA LEU A 387 -21.94 8.25 15.64
C LEU A 387 -22.04 9.70 16.13
N ALA A 388 -20.90 10.36 16.29
CA ALA A 388 -20.83 11.72 16.80
C ALA A 388 -21.46 12.76 15.84
N THR A 389 -21.52 12.44 14.54
CA THR A 389 -22.07 13.34 13.51
C THR A 389 -23.43 12.91 12.97
N ARG A 390 -23.97 11.76 13.40
CA ARG A 390 -25.26 11.25 12.96
C ARG A 390 -26.39 12.26 13.15
N SER A 391 -26.53 12.82 14.35
CA SER A 391 -27.63 13.72 14.71
C SER A 391 -27.64 15.00 13.88
N ILE A 392 -26.47 15.62 13.68
CA ILE A 392 -26.36 16.84 12.87
C ILE A 392 -26.61 16.56 11.38
N PHE A 393 -26.28 15.35 10.91
CA PHE A 393 -26.63 14.91 9.57
C PHE A 393 -28.14 14.76 9.40
N GLU A 394 -28.83 14.12 10.34
CA GLU A 394 -30.29 14.01 10.35
C GLU A 394 -30.96 15.39 10.42
N GLU A 395 -30.46 16.29 11.29
CA GLU A 395 -30.96 17.66 11.45
C GLU A 395 -30.86 18.47 10.14
N LEU A 396 -29.69 18.47 9.50
CA LEU A 396 -29.43 19.35 8.35
C LEU A 396 -29.90 18.75 7.02
N SER A 397 -29.79 17.43 6.85
CA SER A 397 -30.17 16.76 5.60
C SER A 397 -31.63 16.29 5.58
N GLU A 398 -32.27 16.10 6.74
CA GLU A 398 -33.59 15.44 6.86
C GLU A 398 -33.65 14.05 6.20
N ILE A 399 -32.50 13.42 5.97
CA ILE A 399 -32.40 12.06 5.42
C ILE A 399 -32.14 11.09 6.58
N GLY A 400 -32.85 9.96 6.60
CA GLY A 400 -32.64 8.93 7.60
C GLY A 400 -31.20 8.44 7.58
N THR A 401 -30.47 8.66 8.68
CA THR A 401 -29.03 8.38 8.76
C THR A 401 -28.75 7.26 9.75
N GLN A 402 -27.95 6.30 9.34
CA GLN A 402 -27.55 5.15 10.14
C GLN A 402 -26.03 5.11 10.26
N ALA A 403 -25.53 4.55 11.36
CA ALA A 403 -24.12 4.26 11.53
C ALA A 403 -23.98 2.78 11.84
N GLU A 404 -23.16 2.09 11.08
CA GLU A 404 -22.98 0.64 11.11
C GLU A 404 -21.51 0.29 11.32
N LEU A 405 -21.25 -0.69 12.17
CA LEU A 405 -19.93 -1.29 12.29
C LEU A 405 -19.70 -2.22 11.10
N ALA A 406 -18.63 -2.04 10.35
CA ALA A 406 -18.47 -2.71 9.05
C ALA A 406 -18.47 -4.25 9.12
N SER A 407 -17.91 -4.84 10.20
CA SER A 407 -17.93 -6.29 10.41
C SER A 407 -19.35 -6.84 10.60
N ASP A 408 -20.09 -6.28 11.55
CA ASP A 408 -21.48 -6.65 11.83
C ASP A 408 -22.41 -6.37 10.64
N PHE A 409 -22.16 -5.29 9.90
CA PHE A 409 -22.87 -4.97 8.65
C PHE A 409 -22.78 -6.10 7.61
N LEU A 410 -21.57 -6.66 7.44
CA LEU A 410 -21.29 -7.77 6.54
C LEU A 410 -21.88 -9.08 7.06
N ASP A 411 -21.68 -9.38 8.34
CA ASP A 411 -22.16 -10.63 8.98
C ASP A 411 -23.68 -10.77 8.86
N ARG A 412 -24.42 -9.66 8.97
CA ARG A 412 -25.89 -9.66 8.82
C ARG A 412 -26.38 -9.71 7.37
N GLY A 413 -25.50 -9.54 6.39
CA GLY A 413 -25.91 -9.37 5.00
C GLY A 413 -26.89 -8.21 4.84
N SER A 414 -26.53 -7.05 5.41
CA SER A 414 -27.45 -5.92 5.58
C SER A 414 -28.10 -5.48 4.25
N PRO A 415 -29.41 -5.19 4.20
CA PRO A 415 -30.08 -4.77 2.97
C PRO A 415 -29.64 -3.39 2.46
N ILE A 416 -29.22 -3.34 1.20
CA ILE A 416 -28.81 -2.11 0.49
C ILE A 416 -29.60 -1.97 -0.80
N PHE A 417 -30.02 -0.74 -1.09
CA PHE A 417 -30.84 -0.35 -2.23
C PHE A 417 -30.11 0.71 -3.08
N ARG A 418 -30.57 0.89 -4.32
CA ARG A 418 -29.96 1.82 -5.28
C ARG A 418 -30.09 3.29 -4.91
N ASP A 419 -31.06 3.62 -4.07
CA ASP A 419 -31.34 4.96 -3.55
C ASP A 419 -30.73 5.21 -2.17
N ASP A 420 -29.87 4.29 -1.69
CA ASP A 420 -29.01 4.50 -0.54
C ASP A 420 -27.73 5.25 -0.92
N VAL A 421 -27.24 6.06 0.01
CA VAL A 421 -25.89 6.61 -0.01
C VAL A 421 -25.09 5.97 1.10
N CYS A 422 -24.01 5.27 0.75
CA CYS A 422 -23.13 4.62 1.71
C CYS A 422 -21.84 5.43 1.84
N VAL A 423 -21.56 5.89 3.06
CA VAL A 423 -20.39 6.71 3.36
C VAL A 423 -19.38 5.88 4.15
N PHE A 424 -18.21 5.65 3.57
CA PHE A 424 -17.15 4.82 4.14
C PHE A 424 -16.11 5.71 4.79
N VAL A 425 -15.96 5.61 6.12
CA VAL A 425 -15.04 6.46 6.88
C VAL A 425 -13.85 5.62 7.35
N SER A 426 -12.66 5.94 6.87
CA SER A 426 -11.44 5.21 7.22
C SER A 426 -10.22 6.12 7.11
N GLN A 427 -9.45 6.25 8.19
CA GLN A 427 -8.20 7.03 8.17
C GLN A 427 -7.25 6.51 7.08
N SER A 428 -6.98 5.20 7.08
CA SER A 428 -6.02 4.57 6.16
C SER A 428 -6.59 4.36 4.76
N GLY A 429 -7.92 4.28 4.64
CA GLY A 429 -8.57 3.85 3.42
C GLY A 429 -8.32 2.38 3.04
N GLU A 430 -7.72 1.60 3.95
CA GLU A 430 -7.30 0.21 3.74
C GLU A 430 -7.87 -0.78 4.78
N THR A 431 -8.85 -0.35 5.58
CA THR A 431 -9.49 -1.22 6.58
C THR A 431 -10.31 -2.31 5.88
N ALA A 432 -9.92 -3.57 6.06
CA ALA A 432 -10.46 -4.73 5.33
C ALA A 432 -11.99 -4.81 5.35
N ASP A 433 -12.62 -4.84 6.53
CA ASP A 433 -14.09 -4.93 6.64
C ASP A 433 -14.79 -3.74 5.99
N THR A 434 -14.20 -2.53 6.08
CA THR A 434 -14.76 -1.33 5.43
C THR A 434 -14.66 -1.40 3.91
N ILE A 435 -13.56 -1.93 3.36
CA ILE A 435 -13.42 -2.18 1.91
C ILE A 435 -14.42 -3.24 1.44
N LEU A 436 -14.56 -4.33 2.19
CA LEU A 436 -15.50 -5.40 1.85
C LEU A 436 -16.94 -4.89 1.87
N ALA A 437 -17.31 -4.10 2.89
CA ALA A 437 -18.62 -3.46 2.95
C ALA A 437 -18.83 -2.46 1.80
N MET A 438 -17.79 -1.73 1.41
CA MET A 438 -17.83 -0.84 0.24
C MET A 438 -18.11 -1.58 -1.05
N ARG A 439 -17.38 -2.67 -1.32
CA ARG A 439 -17.60 -3.51 -2.51
C ARG A 439 -18.99 -4.14 -2.48
N TYR A 440 -19.44 -4.62 -1.31
CA TYR A 440 -20.80 -5.12 -1.11
C TYR A 440 -21.89 -4.10 -1.48
N CYS A 441 -21.70 -2.82 -1.12
CA CYS A 441 -22.62 -1.75 -1.48
C CYS A 441 -22.54 -1.34 -2.97
N LEU A 442 -21.33 -1.33 -3.55
CA LEU A 442 -21.11 -1.07 -4.98
C LEU A 442 -21.84 -2.10 -5.85
N GLU A 443 -21.75 -3.39 -5.51
CA GLU A 443 -22.45 -4.48 -6.22
C GLU A 443 -23.98 -4.31 -6.21
N ARG A 444 -24.53 -3.66 -5.19
CA ARG A 444 -25.96 -3.38 -5.04
C ARG A 444 -26.39 -2.06 -5.66
N GLY A 445 -25.44 -1.31 -6.22
CA GLY A 445 -25.68 -0.08 -6.97
C GLY A 445 -25.99 1.13 -6.10
N ALA A 446 -25.62 1.11 -4.81
CA ALA A 446 -25.70 2.29 -3.95
C ALA A 446 -24.64 3.33 -4.32
N LEU A 447 -24.89 4.60 -4.00
CA LEU A 447 -23.89 5.64 -4.18
C LEU A 447 -22.87 5.59 -3.03
N CYS A 448 -21.69 5.03 -3.31
CA CYS A 448 -20.58 4.96 -2.35
C CYS A 448 -19.73 6.23 -2.32
N VAL A 449 -19.52 6.79 -1.12
CA VAL A 449 -18.72 8.00 -0.83
C VAL A 449 -17.58 7.66 0.14
N GLY A 450 -16.34 8.02 -0.18
CA GLY A 450 -15.17 7.76 0.68
C GLY A 450 -14.73 8.98 1.51
N ILE A 451 -14.61 8.85 2.83
CA ILE A 451 -14.00 9.86 3.71
C ILE A 451 -12.69 9.29 4.25
N THR A 452 -11.56 9.74 3.69
CA THR A 452 -10.25 9.11 3.91
C THR A 452 -9.14 10.11 4.22
N ASN A 453 -8.06 9.65 4.85
CA ASN A 453 -6.85 10.45 5.10
C ASN A 453 -5.62 9.97 4.31
N THR A 454 -5.80 9.03 3.39
CA THR A 454 -4.72 8.51 2.54
C THR A 454 -5.11 8.60 1.08
N VAL A 455 -4.39 9.45 0.34
CA VAL A 455 -4.57 9.64 -1.10
C VAL A 455 -4.21 8.35 -1.83
N GLY A 456 -5.05 7.94 -2.79
CA GLY A 456 -4.81 6.73 -3.60
C GLY A 456 -5.08 5.42 -2.86
N SER A 457 -5.60 5.46 -1.64
CA SER A 457 -6.07 4.26 -0.92
C SER A 457 -7.21 3.55 -1.66
N SER A 458 -7.41 2.27 -1.38
CA SER A 458 -8.46 1.45 -2.01
C SER A 458 -9.85 2.08 -1.88
N ILE A 459 -10.24 2.55 -0.69
CA ILE A 459 -11.53 3.25 -0.50
C ILE A 459 -11.60 4.54 -1.33
N SER A 460 -10.52 5.34 -1.39
CA SER A 460 -10.53 6.59 -2.17
C SER A 460 -10.62 6.37 -3.69
N ARG A 461 -10.12 5.23 -4.20
CA ARG A 461 -10.11 4.90 -5.64
C ARG A 461 -11.39 4.22 -6.11
N GLU A 462 -11.96 3.35 -5.29
CA GLU A 462 -13.12 2.53 -5.67
C GLU A 462 -14.47 3.21 -5.39
N THR A 463 -14.52 4.20 -4.50
CA THR A 463 -15.75 4.99 -4.27
C THR A 463 -16.05 5.94 -5.44
N HIS A 464 -17.33 6.26 -5.65
CA HIS A 464 -17.73 7.15 -6.76
C HIS A 464 -17.25 8.59 -6.56
N CYS A 465 -17.20 9.02 -5.31
CA CYS A 465 -16.72 10.33 -4.89
C CYS A 465 -16.23 10.28 -3.46
N GLY A 466 -15.57 11.34 -3.00
CA GLY A 466 -15.04 11.34 -1.65
C GLY A 466 -14.46 12.66 -1.20
N VAL A 467 -14.04 12.67 0.07
CA VAL A 467 -13.40 13.80 0.73
C VAL A 467 -12.12 13.29 1.39
N HIS A 468 -11.00 13.88 1.00
CA HIS A 468 -9.75 13.70 1.72
C HIS A 468 -9.75 14.61 2.96
N ILE A 469 -9.67 14.06 4.17
CA ILE A 469 -9.81 14.88 5.38
C ILE A 469 -8.62 15.82 5.58
N ASN A 470 -7.45 15.53 5.00
CA ASN A 470 -6.27 16.39 5.01
C ASN A 470 -5.79 16.72 6.44
N ALA A 471 -5.77 15.71 7.32
CA ALA A 471 -5.25 15.85 8.68
C ALA A 471 -3.70 15.76 8.75
N GLY A 472 -3.06 15.48 7.61
CA GLY A 472 -1.67 15.03 7.53
C GLY A 472 -1.50 13.56 7.99
N PRO A 473 -0.31 12.96 7.82
CA PRO A 473 -0.02 11.61 8.29
C PRO A 473 -0.30 11.43 9.79
N GLU A 474 -0.92 10.30 10.15
CA GLU A 474 -1.11 9.86 11.54
C GLU A 474 -0.29 8.58 11.75
N ILE A 475 0.73 8.68 12.60
CA ILE A 475 1.71 7.64 12.92
C ILE A 475 1.38 6.99 14.26
N GLY A 476 0.71 7.71 15.17
CA GLY A 476 0.16 7.13 16.39
C GLY A 476 -0.79 5.97 16.09
N VAL A 477 -0.68 4.88 16.85
CA VAL A 477 -1.56 3.70 16.68
C VAL A 477 -3.01 4.04 17.04
N ALA A 478 -3.21 4.82 18.10
CA ALA A 478 -4.52 5.33 18.48
C ALA A 478 -4.83 6.61 17.69
N SER A 479 -5.98 6.62 17.01
CA SER A 479 -6.40 7.77 16.20
C SER A 479 -6.80 8.96 17.06
N THR A 480 -6.35 10.16 16.68
CA THR A 480 -6.57 11.41 17.41
C THR A 480 -7.03 12.50 16.44
N LYS A 481 -6.10 13.14 15.73
CA LYS A 481 -6.40 14.18 14.74
C LYS A 481 -7.25 13.66 13.57
N ALA A 482 -7.10 12.39 13.17
CA ALA A 482 -7.97 11.86 12.13
C ALA A 482 -9.43 11.75 12.59
N TYR A 483 -9.71 11.47 13.87
CA TYR A 483 -11.07 11.48 14.40
C TYR A 483 -11.72 12.87 14.33
N THR A 484 -11.02 13.91 14.81
CA THR A 484 -11.55 15.27 14.78
C THR A 484 -11.67 15.80 13.36
N SER A 485 -10.71 15.52 12.48
CA SER A 485 -10.83 15.84 11.05
C SER A 485 -11.96 15.09 10.34
N GLN A 486 -12.22 13.82 10.67
CA GLN A 486 -13.38 13.07 10.16
C GLN A 486 -14.69 13.72 10.61
N TYR A 487 -14.79 14.09 11.89
CA TYR A 487 -15.95 14.81 12.43
C TYR A 487 -16.21 16.08 11.61
N ILE A 488 -15.19 16.90 11.39
CA ILE A 488 -15.31 18.18 10.66
C ILE A 488 -15.65 17.94 9.18
N ALA A 489 -15.07 16.93 8.53
CA ALA A 489 -15.40 16.57 7.15
C ALA A 489 -16.88 16.16 7.01
N LEU A 490 -17.41 15.37 7.95
CA LEU A 490 -18.81 14.96 7.96
C LEU A 490 -19.75 16.14 8.25
N VAL A 491 -19.39 17.04 9.17
CA VAL A 491 -20.14 18.29 9.40
C VAL A 491 -20.19 19.17 8.15
N MET A 492 -19.06 19.36 7.47
CA MET A 492 -19.01 20.11 6.21
C MET A 492 -19.88 19.46 5.13
N MET A 493 -19.91 18.13 5.07
CA MET A 493 -20.78 17.40 4.15
C MET A 493 -22.26 17.68 4.44
N ALA A 494 -22.67 17.63 5.72
CA ALA A 494 -24.03 17.99 6.12
C ALA A 494 -24.39 19.45 5.77
N LEU A 495 -23.47 20.40 6.02
CA LEU A 495 -23.65 21.82 5.69
C LEU A 495 -23.81 22.07 4.19
N GLN A 496 -23.08 21.35 3.34
CA GLN A 496 -23.22 21.42 1.88
C GLN A 496 -24.55 20.80 1.42
N LEU A 497 -24.98 19.69 2.02
CA LEU A 497 -26.27 19.08 1.68
C LEU A 497 -27.46 19.99 2.03
N ALA A 498 -27.36 20.77 3.10
CA ALA A 498 -28.39 21.71 3.51
C ALA A 498 -28.39 23.06 2.77
N SER A 499 -27.43 23.32 1.86
CA SER A 499 -27.23 24.67 1.31
C SER A 499 -28.40 25.26 0.54
N ASP A 500 -29.26 24.44 -0.05
CA ASP A 500 -30.41 24.90 -0.85
C ASP A 500 -31.66 25.16 0.01
N ARG A 501 -31.57 24.99 1.34
CA ARG A 501 -32.70 25.15 2.26
C ARG A 501 -32.60 26.44 3.06
N THR A 502 -33.43 27.41 2.71
CA THR A 502 -33.54 28.69 3.44
C THR A 502 -33.87 28.50 4.92
N SER A 503 -34.68 27.48 5.28
CA SER A 503 -35.04 27.18 6.67
C SER A 503 -33.83 26.84 7.56
N THR A 504 -32.78 26.24 6.98
CA THR A 504 -31.57 25.85 7.71
C THR A 504 -30.50 26.94 7.74
N GLN A 505 -30.71 28.07 7.05
CA GLN A 505 -29.68 29.08 6.82
C GLN A 505 -29.05 29.59 8.13
N LYS A 506 -29.87 30.05 9.08
CA LYS A 506 -29.40 30.56 10.38
C LYS A 506 -28.58 29.52 11.15
N ARG A 507 -29.02 28.24 11.09
CA ARG A 507 -28.34 27.13 11.76
C ARG A 507 -27.01 26.81 11.09
N ARG A 508 -26.95 26.85 9.76
CA ARG A 508 -25.70 26.66 8.99
C ARG A 508 -24.69 27.76 9.32
N GLU A 509 -25.13 29.03 9.34
CA GLU A 509 -24.29 30.18 9.71
C GLU A 509 -23.72 30.03 11.12
N GLU A 510 -24.55 29.67 12.11
CA GLU A 510 -24.12 29.40 13.49
C GLU A 510 -23.03 28.31 13.58
N ILE A 511 -23.20 27.21 12.85
CA ILE A 511 -22.24 26.10 12.84
C ILE A 511 -20.93 26.56 12.19
N ILE A 512 -20.99 27.31 11.08
CA ILE A 512 -19.81 27.81 10.37
C ILE A 512 -19.04 28.81 11.25
N ASP A 513 -19.72 29.68 11.99
CA ASP A 513 -19.08 30.56 12.98
C ASP A 513 -18.46 29.77 14.15
N GLY A 514 -19.06 28.62 14.49
CA GLY A 514 -18.47 27.65 15.42
C GLY A 514 -17.19 27.04 14.87
N LEU A 515 -17.20 26.59 13.62
CA LEU A 515 -16.03 26.04 12.91
C LEU A 515 -14.88 27.06 12.82
N TYR A 516 -15.19 28.34 12.62
CA TYR A 516 -14.19 29.42 12.61
C TYR A 516 -13.46 29.55 13.95
N ARG A 517 -14.18 29.44 15.06
CA ARG A 517 -13.64 29.58 16.43
C ARG A 517 -12.99 28.30 16.96
N LEU A 518 -13.36 27.15 16.42
CA LEU A 518 -12.98 25.84 16.92
C LEU A 518 -11.45 25.66 17.08
N PRO A 519 -10.57 26.07 16.13
CA PRO A 519 -9.13 25.94 16.34
C PRO A 519 -8.61 26.71 17.56
N GLY A 520 -9.23 27.84 17.90
CA GLY A 520 -8.92 28.60 19.11
C GLY A 520 -9.32 27.84 20.38
N HIS A 521 -10.54 27.30 20.41
CA HIS A 521 -11.02 26.51 21.55
C HIS A 521 -10.25 25.20 21.78
N ILE A 522 -9.59 24.64 20.75
CA ILE A 522 -8.73 23.45 20.92
C ILE A 522 -7.37 23.85 21.52
N LYS A 523 -6.91 25.09 21.30
CA LYS A 523 -5.64 25.60 21.85
C LYS A 523 -5.73 25.98 23.33
N GLU A 524 -6.90 26.48 23.74
CA GLU A 524 -7.26 26.76 25.14
C GLU A 524 -7.42 25.46 25.93
#